data_AF-F3GKD8-F1
#
_entry.id   AF-F3GKD8-F1
#
_cell.length_a   1.000
_cell.length_b   1.000
_cell.length_c   1.000
_cell.angle_alpha   90.00
_cell.angle_beta   90.00
_cell.angle_gamma   90.00
#
_symmetry.space_group_name_H-M   'P 1'
#
loop_
_entity.id
_entity.type
_entity.pdbx_description
1 polymer ?
#
loop_
_entity_poly.entity_id
_entity_poly.type
_entity_poly.pdbx_seq_one_letter_code
_entity_poly.pdbx_strand_id
1 'polypeptide(L)'
;MTAASAASGITAGGNLNINGGDLFNQSSTIVTSGNLNATLNNLNNTGIEASDTETVRVYRSARTSNAGAWTNAASDFTEKYWFTSSGYNANNLSGLEPAMADFIAITETEMPEFRKVTQLSTGDQSYAAIIQAGGAVNVNASKNIGNNVVRAGYSYVSGGSRTDTNAPG
;
A
#
# COMPACT_ATOMS: atom_id res chain seq x y z
N MET A 1 -7.66 -6.06 -12.54
CA MET A 1 -6.95 -7.33 -12.29
C MET A 1 -5.47 -7.02 -12.15
N THR A 2 -5.04 -6.48 -11.00
CA THR A 2 -3.63 -6.52 -10.60
C THR A 2 -3.42 -7.89 -9.99
N ALA A 3 -3.01 -8.84 -10.82
CA ALA A 3 -2.53 -10.11 -10.30
C ALA A 3 -1.30 -9.79 -9.44
N ALA A 4 -1.43 -9.88 -8.12
CA ALA A 4 -0.27 -10.15 -7.28
C ALA A 4 0.34 -11.44 -7.84
N SER A 5 1.56 -11.37 -8.36
CA SER A 5 2.27 -12.52 -8.89
C SER A 5 2.24 -13.62 -7.82
N ALA A 6 1.59 -14.73 -8.11
CA ALA A 6 1.65 -15.90 -7.24
C ALA A 6 3.13 -16.22 -6.97
N ALA A 7 3.56 -16.12 -5.70
CA ALA A 7 4.90 -16.41 -5.18
C ALA A 7 5.98 -16.64 -6.24
N SER A 8 6.55 -15.57 -6.80
CA SER A 8 7.68 -15.67 -7.72
C SER A 8 8.91 -16.12 -6.94
N GLY A 9 9.61 -17.17 -7.41
CA GLY A 9 10.80 -17.62 -6.71
C GLY A 9 11.72 -18.52 -7.52
N ILE A 10 12.97 -18.60 -7.04
CA ILE A 10 14.02 -19.48 -7.53
C ILE A 10 14.29 -20.50 -6.43
N THR A 11 14.18 -21.80 -6.74
CA THR A 11 14.53 -22.86 -5.81
C THR A 11 15.59 -23.77 -6.42
N ALA A 12 16.70 -23.97 -5.71
CA ALA A 12 17.77 -24.87 -6.10
C ALA A 12 17.94 -26.00 -5.07
N GLY A 13 17.90 -27.25 -5.53
CA GLY A 13 18.07 -28.45 -4.70
C GLY A 13 19.51 -28.74 -4.27
N GLY A 14 20.47 -27.89 -4.61
CA GLY A 14 21.89 -27.99 -4.23
C GLY A 14 22.46 -26.61 -3.94
N ASN A 15 23.63 -26.27 -4.47
CA ASN A 15 24.16 -24.90 -4.40
C ASN A 15 23.54 -24.02 -5.49
N LEU A 16 23.38 -22.73 -5.22
CA LEU A 16 22.95 -21.71 -6.18
C LEU A 16 24.07 -20.67 -6.37
N ASN A 17 24.49 -20.45 -7.62
CA ASN A 17 25.46 -19.42 -7.96
C ASN A 17 24.82 -18.37 -8.88
N ILE A 18 24.86 -17.09 -8.49
CA ILE A 18 24.35 -15.97 -9.28
C ILE A 18 25.54 -15.06 -9.60
N ASN A 19 25.91 -14.95 -10.88
CA ASN A 19 26.99 -14.06 -11.32
C ASN A 19 26.43 -13.10 -12.37
N GLY A 20 26.45 -11.79 -12.11
CA GLY A 20 25.86 -10.82 -13.03
C GLY A 20 25.92 -9.38 -12.57
N GLY A 21 25.09 -8.55 -13.20
CA GLY A 21 24.92 -7.14 -12.86
C GLY A 21 24.03 -6.99 -11.61
N ASP A 22 22.83 -6.47 -11.79
CA ASP A 22 21.95 -6.13 -10.66
C ASP A 22 20.95 -7.27 -10.38
N LEU A 23 20.82 -7.65 -9.10
CA LEU A 23 19.79 -8.58 -8.64
C LEU A 23 18.69 -7.82 -7.89
N PHE A 24 17.48 -7.84 -8.44
CA PHE A 24 16.29 -7.28 -7.80
C PHE A 24 15.40 -8.42 -7.32
N ASN A 25 15.39 -8.67 -6.01
CA ASN A 25 14.45 -9.60 -5.38
C ASN A 25 13.28 -8.80 -4.80
N GLN A 26 12.18 -8.68 -5.56
CA GLN A 26 11.01 -7.87 -5.18
C GLN A 26 9.83 -8.77 -4.84
N SER A 27 9.43 -8.82 -3.57
CA SER A 27 8.35 -9.70 -3.07
C SER A 27 8.45 -11.13 -3.63
N SER A 28 9.67 -11.67 -3.62
CA SER A 28 10.02 -12.93 -4.28
C SER A 28 10.95 -13.76 -3.38
N THR A 29 11.00 -15.08 -3.62
CA THR A 29 11.74 -16.02 -2.77
C THR A 29 12.91 -16.66 -3.53
N ILE A 30 14.14 -16.53 -3.05
CA ILE A 30 15.31 -17.25 -3.56
C ILE A 30 15.77 -18.22 -2.49
N VAL A 31 15.68 -19.52 -2.79
CA VAL A 31 15.94 -20.60 -1.84
C VAL A 31 16.91 -21.60 -2.44
N THR A 32 17.86 -22.06 -1.64
CA THR A 32 18.77 -23.14 -2.03
C THR A 32 19.00 -24.09 -0.86
N SER A 33 19.09 -25.40 -1.09
CA SER A 33 19.32 -26.37 0.00
C SER A 33 20.80 -26.42 0.44
N GLY A 34 21.72 -26.11 -0.48
CA GLY A 34 23.16 -25.99 -0.25
C GLY A 34 23.58 -24.54 -0.01
N ASN A 35 24.75 -24.14 -0.50
CA ASN A 35 25.28 -22.78 -0.39
C ASN A 35 24.67 -21.86 -1.46
N LEU A 36 24.40 -20.61 -1.12
CA LEU A 36 24.13 -19.53 -2.07
C LEU A 36 25.39 -18.67 -2.22
N ASN A 37 25.88 -18.50 -3.45
CA ASN A 37 26.95 -17.55 -3.74
C ASN A 37 26.49 -16.56 -4.82
N ALA A 38 26.51 -15.27 -4.53
CA ALA A 38 26.16 -14.22 -5.47
C ALA A 38 27.33 -13.25 -5.67
N THR A 39 27.72 -13.01 -6.92
CA THR A 39 28.66 -11.97 -7.33
C THR A 39 27.92 -10.99 -8.24
N LEU A 40 27.71 -9.78 -7.74
CA LEU A 40 26.77 -8.80 -8.31
C LEU A 40 27.39 -7.41 -8.41
N ASN A 41 26.77 -6.54 -9.19
CA ASN A 41 26.96 -5.09 -9.08
C ASN A 41 26.16 -4.53 -7.90
N ASN A 42 24.85 -4.80 -7.90
CA ASN A 42 23.94 -4.39 -6.83
C ASN A 42 23.03 -5.56 -6.44
N LEU A 43 22.70 -5.65 -5.15
CA LEU A 43 21.59 -6.45 -4.64
C LEU A 43 20.54 -5.49 -4.05
N ASN A 44 19.30 -5.60 -4.52
CA ASN A 44 18.13 -4.98 -3.87
C ASN A 44 17.13 -6.06 -3.49
N ASN A 45 17.04 -6.35 -2.20
CA ASN A 45 16.07 -7.26 -1.61
C ASN A 45 14.94 -6.45 -0.98
N THR A 46 13.79 -6.40 -1.63
CA THR A 46 12.69 -5.50 -1.26
C THR A 46 11.38 -6.25 -1.05
N GLY A 47 10.97 -6.38 0.20
CA GLY A 47 9.63 -6.83 0.55
C GLY A 47 8.60 -5.72 0.37
N ILE A 48 7.34 -6.11 0.18
CA ILE A 48 6.19 -5.24 0.29
C ILE A 48 5.48 -5.57 1.60
N GLU A 49 5.04 -4.57 2.33
CA GLU A 49 4.04 -4.80 3.37
C GLU A 49 2.71 -4.29 2.83
N ALA A 50 1.80 -5.24 2.56
CA ALA A 50 0.40 -4.92 2.37
C ALA A 50 -0.09 -4.17 3.62
N SER A 51 -0.53 -2.94 3.42
CA SER A 51 -0.97 -2.06 4.49
C SER A 51 -2.39 -1.65 4.19
N ASP A 52 -3.33 -2.56 4.48
CA ASP A 52 -4.74 -2.18 4.50
C ASP A 52 -5.02 -1.54 5.85
N THR A 53 -5.31 -0.24 5.83
CA THR A 53 -5.69 0.53 7.01
C THR A 53 -7.06 1.11 6.80
N GLU A 54 -8.01 0.73 7.64
CA GLU A 54 -9.31 1.37 7.73
C GLU A 54 -9.19 2.57 8.66
N THR A 55 -9.52 3.75 8.16
CA THR A 55 -9.67 4.95 8.98
C THR A 55 -11.13 5.35 9.04
N VAL A 56 -11.71 5.29 10.24
CA VAL A 56 -13.06 5.81 10.51
C VAL A 56 -12.91 7.18 11.14
N ARG A 57 -13.53 8.18 10.52
CA ARG A 57 -13.68 9.54 11.06
C ARG A 57 -15.16 9.84 11.22
N VAL A 58 -15.52 10.44 12.34
CA VAL A 58 -16.90 10.80 12.64
C VAL A 58 -17.01 12.32 12.60
N TYR A 59 -17.98 12.81 11.85
CA TYR A 59 -18.27 14.22 11.73
C TYR A 59 -19.68 14.50 12.23
N ARG A 60 -19.82 15.61 12.96
CA ARG A 60 -21.11 16.15 13.36
C ARG A 60 -21.50 17.23 12.37
N SER A 61 -22.72 17.15 11.85
CA SER A 61 -23.32 18.21 11.02
C SER A 61 -23.96 19.29 11.88
N ALA A 62 -24.32 20.39 11.23
CA ALA A 62 -25.20 21.39 11.83
C ALA A 62 -26.57 20.81 12.19
N ARG A 63 -27.15 21.34 13.27
CA ARG A 63 -28.53 21.02 13.65
C ARG A 63 -29.46 21.49 12.53
N THR A 64 -30.18 20.55 11.94
CA THR A 64 -31.13 20.82 10.87
C THR A 64 -32.46 20.11 11.13
N SER A 65 -33.56 20.67 10.64
CA SER A 65 -34.86 19.97 10.58
C SER A 65 -34.96 19.04 9.36
N ASN A 66 -34.00 19.09 8.43
CA ASN A 66 -33.97 18.28 7.22
C ASN A 66 -32.53 17.90 6.86
N ALA A 67 -32.18 16.61 7.00
CA ALA A 67 -30.85 16.08 6.74
C ALA A 67 -30.60 15.68 5.26
N GLY A 68 -31.56 15.93 4.35
CA GLY A 68 -31.55 15.42 2.98
C GLY A 68 -30.31 15.81 2.17
N ALA A 69 -29.77 17.01 2.37
CA ALA A 69 -28.56 17.45 1.67
C ALA A 69 -27.33 16.58 2.02
N TRP A 70 -27.14 16.24 3.30
CA TRP A 70 -26.02 15.39 3.74
C TRP A 70 -26.21 13.94 3.30
N THR A 71 -27.43 13.41 3.40
CA THR A 71 -27.70 12.02 2.99
C THR A 71 -27.53 11.83 1.49
N ASN A 72 -27.96 12.80 0.68
CA ASN A 72 -27.77 12.75 -0.76
C ASN A 72 -26.29 12.86 -1.14
N ALA A 73 -25.56 13.81 -0.56
CA ALA A 73 -24.13 13.96 -0.82
C ALA A 73 -23.33 12.70 -0.43
N ALA A 74 -23.66 12.06 0.70
CA ALA A 74 -23.07 10.79 1.10
C ALA A 74 -23.40 9.66 0.12
N SER A 75 -24.68 9.54 -0.29
CA SER A 75 -25.12 8.52 -1.25
C SER A 75 -24.44 8.68 -2.61
N ASP A 76 -24.38 9.90 -3.13
CA ASP A 76 -23.74 10.20 -4.42
C ASP A 76 -22.24 9.89 -4.39
N PHE A 77 -21.58 10.21 -3.26
CA PHE A 77 -20.18 9.86 -3.04
C PHE A 77 -19.98 8.34 -3.02
N THR A 78 -20.78 7.62 -2.23
CA THR A 78 -20.71 6.15 -2.11
C THR A 78 -20.99 5.48 -3.45
N GLU A 79 -22.00 5.90 -4.19
CA GLU A 79 -22.34 5.28 -5.49
C GLU A 79 -21.20 5.39 -6.49
N LYS A 80 -20.48 6.51 -6.48
CA LYS A 80 -19.41 6.78 -7.44
C LYS A 80 -18.05 6.18 -7.05
N TYR A 81 -17.73 6.18 -5.75
CA TYR A 81 -16.36 5.91 -5.28
C TYR A 81 -16.21 4.65 -4.44
N TRP A 82 -17.29 4.03 -3.98
CA TRP A 82 -17.19 2.78 -3.23
C TRP A 82 -17.09 1.58 -4.17
N PHE A 83 -16.05 0.77 -4.01
CA PHE A 83 -15.69 -0.28 -4.98
C PHE A 83 -16.76 -1.38 -5.19
N THR A 84 -17.72 -1.51 -4.26
CA THR A 84 -18.85 -2.45 -4.41
C THR A 84 -20.11 -1.80 -4.96
N SER A 85 -20.12 -0.50 -5.21
CA SER A 85 -21.28 0.21 -5.78
C SER A 85 -21.38 -0.04 -7.28
N SER A 86 -22.60 0.02 -7.83
CA SER A 86 -22.84 -0.17 -9.26
C SER A 86 -22.20 0.90 -10.13
N GLY A 87 -22.10 2.13 -9.63
CA GLY A 87 -21.50 3.27 -10.32
C GLY A 87 -19.97 3.33 -10.26
N TYR A 88 -19.32 2.40 -9.57
CA TYR A 88 -17.87 2.41 -9.41
C TYR A 88 -17.12 2.13 -10.71
N ASN A 89 -16.14 2.98 -11.02
CA ASN A 89 -15.24 2.81 -12.15
C ASN A 89 -13.80 3.09 -11.73
N ALA A 90 -12.99 2.04 -11.63
CA ALA A 90 -11.57 2.14 -11.25
C ALA A 90 -10.73 3.03 -12.19
N ASN A 91 -11.17 3.26 -13.42
CA ASN A 91 -10.49 4.14 -14.38
C ASN A 91 -10.93 5.61 -14.27
N ASN A 92 -11.87 5.93 -13.37
CA ASN A 92 -12.45 7.27 -13.23
C ASN A 92 -12.50 7.71 -11.75
N LEU A 93 -11.32 7.84 -11.13
CA LEU A 93 -11.17 8.22 -9.71
C LEU A 93 -10.60 9.63 -9.50
N SER A 94 -10.33 10.39 -10.56
CA SER A 94 -9.65 11.70 -10.51
C SER A 94 -10.38 12.79 -9.70
N GLY A 95 -11.63 12.56 -9.29
CA GLY A 95 -12.42 13.46 -8.44
C GLY A 95 -12.63 12.98 -7.00
N LEU A 96 -11.99 11.89 -6.57
CA LEU A 96 -12.19 11.30 -5.25
C LEU A 96 -11.83 12.26 -4.11
N GLU A 97 -10.62 12.83 -4.16
CA GLU A 97 -10.13 13.73 -3.09
C GLU A 97 -10.96 15.03 -3.01
N PRO A 98 -11.28 15.73 -4.12
CA PRO A 98 -12.19 16.87 -4.09
C PRO A 98 -13.58 16.53 -3.55
N ALA A 99 -14.20 15.43 -4.00
CA ALA A 99 -15.54 15.05 -3.55
C ALA A 99 -15.58 14.71 -2.05
N MET A 100 -14.52 14.09 -1.53
CA MET A 100 -14.38 13.83 -0.10
C MET A 100 -14.19 15.13 0.69
N ALA A 101 -13.38 16.07 0.18
CA ALA A 101 -13.19 17.37 0.79
C ALA A 101 -14.51 18.17 0.84
N ASP A 102 -15.27 18.19 -0.25
CA ASP A 102 -16.57 18.86 -0.33
C ASP A 102 -17.57 18.27 0.67
N PHE A 103 -17.61 16.93 0.80
CA PHE A 103 -18.46 16.28 1.80
C PHE A 103 -18.05 16.64 3.23
N ILE A 104 -16.74 16.70 3.53
CA ILE A 104 -16.27 17.12 4.85
C ILE A 104 -16.58 18.60 5.10
N ALA A 105 -16.48 19.45 4.08
CA ALA A 105 -16.70 20.90 4.20
C ALA A 105 -18.15 21.26 4.60
N ILE A 106 -19.13 20.41 4.28
CA ILE A 106 -20.53 20.61 4.70
C ILE A 106 -20.83 20.07 6.11
N THR A 107 -19.84 19.54 6.81
CA THR A 107 -19.94 19.13 8.23
C THR A 107 -19.49 20.25 9.16
N GLU A 108 -19.95 20.27 10.42
CA GLU A 108 -19.55 21.32 11.37
C GLU A 108 -18.21 21.03 12.02
N THR A 109 -18.04 19.81 12.53
CA THR A 109 -16.85 19.49 13.31
C THR A 109 -16.54 18.00 13.27
N GLU A 110 -15.26 17.68 13.18
CA GLU A 110 -14.77 16.33 13.43
C GLU A 110 -14.88 16.02 14.93
N MET A 111 -15.30 14.81 15.26
CA MET A 111 -15.30 14.26 16.62
C MET A 111 -14.12 13.30 16.77
N PRO A 112 -12.90 13.82 17.04
CA PRO A 112 -11.68 13.01 17.08
C PRO A 112 -11.72 11.92 18.14
N GLU A 113 -12.53 12.07 19.20
CA GLU A 113 -12.75 11.04 20.22
C GLU A 113 -13.33 9.74 19.68
N PHE A 114 -13.98 9.78 18.50
CA PHE A 114 -14.53 8.60 17.82
C PHE A 114 -13.68 8.16 16.63
N ARG A 115 -12.54 8.80 16.39
CA ARG A 115 -11.63 8.39 15.32
C ARG A 115 -11.07 7.00 15.64
N LYS A 116 -11.19 6.09 14.68
CA LYS A 116 -10.63 4.75 14.77
C LYS A 116 -9.71 4.51 13.58
N VAL A 117 -8.51 4.01 13.86
CA VAL A 117 -7.59 3.52 12.84
C VAL A 117 -7.41 2.03 13.11
N THR A 118 -7.86 1.19 12.19
CA THR A 118 -7.74 -0.26 12.28
C THR A 118 -6.84 -0.73 11.17
N GLN A 119 -5.74 -1.40 11.51
CA GLN A 119 -4.99 -2.15 10.50
C GLN A 119 -5.79 -3.41 10.16
N LEU A 120 -6.27 -3.49 8.92
CA LEU A 120 -7.09 -4.61 8.42
C LEU A 120 -6.26 -5.80 7.99
N SER A 121 -5.03 -5.55 7.51
CA SER A 121 -4.08 -6.59 7.16
C SER A 121 -2.69 -6.24 7.68
N THR A 122 -2.09 -7.16 8.40
CA THR A 122 -0.65 -7.17 8.66
C THR A 122 0.00 -7.96 7.54
N GLY A 123 0.96 -7.37 6.82
CA GLY A 123 1.63 -8.02 5.70
C GLY A 123 2.00 -9.47 6.03
N ASP A 124 1.47 -10.42 5.26
CA ASP A 124 1.85 -11.81 5.36
C ASP A 124 3.16 -12.05 4.58
N GLN A 125 3.80 -13.20 4.81
CA GLN A 125 5.09 -13.53 4.18
C GLN A 125 4.98 -13.63 2.64
N SER A 126 3.78 -13.66 2.08
CA SER A 126 3.51 -13.65 0.63
C SER A 126 4.12 -12.44 -0.09
N TYR A 127 4.38 -11.35 0.63
CA TYR A 127 4.99 -10.13 0.09
C TYR A 127 6.44 -9.91 0.55
N ALA A 128 7.00 -10.81 1.35
CA ALA A 128 8.40 -10.70 1.75
C ALA A 128 9.34 -10.95 0.56
N ALA A 129 10.48 -10.26 0.54
CA ALA A 129 11.61 -10.64 -0.29
C ALA A 129 12.57 -11.50 0.52
N ILE A 130 12.64 -12.78 0.19
CA ILE A 130 13.38 -13.78 0.98
C ILE A 130 14.56 -14.28 0.14
N ILE A 131 15.75 -14.31 0.74
CA ILE A 131 16.92 -15.02 0.21
C ILE A 131 17.42 -15.93 1.33
N GLN A 132 17.42 -17.24 1.11
CA GLN A 132 17.82 -18.22 2.10
C GLN A 132 18.59 -19.40 1.49
N ALA A 133 19.47 -19.97 2.30
CA ALA A 133 20.26 -21.14 1.97
C ALA A 133 20.26 -22.11 3.15
N GLY A 134 20.25 -23.42 2.86
CA GLY A 134 20.49 -24.45 3.88
C GLY A 134 21.96 -24.52 4.31
N GLY A 135 22.87 -24.04 3.45
CA GLY A 135 24.29 -23.81 3.75
C GLY A 135 24.62 -22.31 3.91
N ALA A 136 25.84 -21.93 3.54
CA ALA A 136 26.29 -20.54 3.64
C ALA A 136 25.62 -19.64 2.59
N VAL A 137 25.34 -18.39 2.98
CA VAL A 137 24.92 -17.30 2.07
C VAL A 137 26.10 -16.35 1.91
N ASN A 138 26.74 -16.35 0.74
CA ASN A 138 27.83 -15.45 0.39
C ASN A 138 27.36 -14.48 -0.69
N VAL A 139 27.23 -13.20 -0.37
CA VAL A 139 26.85 -12.16 -1.33
C VAL A 139 27.96 -11.13 -1.42
N ASN A 140 28.54 -10.99 -2.61
CA ASN A 140 29.53 -9.98 -2.94
C ASN A 140 28.93 -9.03 -3.98
N ALA A 141 28.58 -7.81 -3.58
CA ALA A 141 28.13 -6.77 -4.50
C ALA A 141 29.22 -5.69 -4.61
N SER A 142 29.58 -5.29 -5.84
CA SER A 142 30.65 -4.31 -6.07
C SER A 142 30.26 -2.88 -5.71
N LYS A 143 28.96 -2.59 -5.61
CA LYS A 143 28.42 -1.26 -5.30
C LYS A 143 27.55 -1.24 -4.06
N ASN A 144 26.39 -1.90 -4.08
CA ASN A 144 25.40 -1.80 -3.00
C ASN A 144 24.71 -3.13 -2.66
N ILE A 145 24.41 -3.32 -1.38
CA ILE A 145 23.51 -4.35 -0.87
C ILE A 145 22.42 -3.64 -0.07
N GLY A 146 21.21 -3.61 -0.62
CA GLY A 146 20.01 -3.05 0.01
C GLY A 146 19.07 -4.15 0.48
N ASN A 147 18.55 -3.99 1.70
CA ASN A 147 17.43 -4.76 2.22
C ASN A 147 16.36 -3.79 2.73
N ASN A 148 15.21 -3.78 2.05
CA ASN A 148 14.19 -2.76 2.24
C ASN A 148 12.80 -3.37 2.36
N VAL A 149 11.90 -2.61 2.96
CA VAL A 149 10.47 -2.87 2.94
C VAL A 149 9.77 -1.62 2.43
N VAL A 150 8.86 -1.80 1.47
CA VAL A 150 8.01 -0.72 0.97
C VAL A 150 6.60 -0.90 1.53
N ARG A 151 6.03 0.19 2.06
CA ARG A 151 4.66 0.26 2.56
C ARG A 151 3.87 1.24 1.70
N ALA A 152 2.60 0.94 1.44
CA ALA A 152 1.70 1.90 0.81
C ALA A 152 1.53 3.13 1.72
N GLY A 153 1.66 4.33 1.15
CA GLY A 153 1.33 5.58 1.83
C GLY A 153 -0.19 5.79 1.91
N TYR A 154 -0.65 6.77 2.70
CA TYR A 154 -2.06 7.15 2.78
C TYR A 154 -2.24 8.64 2.44
N SER A 155 -3.27 8.97 1.67
CA SER A 155 -3.65 10.37 1.43
C SER A 155 -4.58 10.86 2.55
N TYR A 156 -4.16 11.89 3.29
CA TYR A 156 -5.06 12.60 4.20
C TYR A 156 -5.87 13.66 3.44
N VAL A 157 -7.21 13.59 3.53
CA VAL A 157 -8.13 14.59 2.98
C VAL A 157 -8.83 15.35 4.11
N SER A 158 -8.96 16.67 3.96
CA SER A 158 -9.65 17.56 4.90
C SER A 158 -10.57 18.50 4.15
N GLY A 159 -11.60 19.04 4.80
CA GLY A 159 -12.60 19.91 4.18
C GLY A 159 -12.13 21.34 3.83
N GLY A 160 -10.83 21.61 3.88
CA GLY A 160 -10.24 22.88 3.44
C GLY A 160 -9.77 22.82 1.98
N SER A 161 -9.81 23.95 1.28
CA SER A 161 -9.18 24.06 -0.04
C SER A 161 -7.66 23.86 0.10
N ARG A 162 -7.09 22.87 -0.60
CA ARG A 162 -5.64 22.63 -0.63
C ARG A 162 -4.95 23.80 -1.32
N THR A 163 -4.13 24.56 -0.59
CA THR A 163 -3.33 25.66 -1.15
C THR A 163 -1.89 25.26 -1.53
N ASP A 164 -1.47 24.01 -1.34
CA ASP A 164 -0.13 23.55 -1.76
C ASP A 164 -0.09 22.02 -2.06
N THR A 165 0.58 21.65 -3.15
CA THR A 165 0.69 20.29 -3.70
C THR A 165 2.00 19.57 -3.35
N ASN A 166 2.87 20.13 -2.49
CA ASN A 166 4.25 19.63 -2.38
C ASN A 166 4.65 18.89 -1.09
N ALA A 167 3.72 18.38 -0.29
CA ALA A 167 4.06 17.51 0.83
C ALA A 167 3.27 16.18 0.79
N PRO A 168 3.94 15.02 0.78
CA PRO A 168 3.30 13.74 1.10
C PRO A 168 2.91 13.73 2.58
N GLY A 169 1.69 13.30 2.87
CA GLY A 169 1.25 12.92 4.22
C GLY A 169 1.66 11.49 4.58
#